data_AF-A0A7C6P4M5-F1
#
_entry.id   AF-A0A7C6P4M5-F1
#
_cell.length_a   1.000
_cell.length_b   1.000
_cell.length_c   1.000
_cell.angle_alpha   90.00
_cell.angle_beta   90.00
_cell.angle_gamma   90.00
#
_symmetry.space_group_name_H-M   'P 1'
#
loop_
_entity.id
_entity.type
_entity.pdbx_description
1 polymer ?
#
loop_
_entity_poly.entity_id
_entity_poly.type
_entity_poly.pdbx_seq_one_letter_code
_entity_poly.pdbx_strand_id
1 'polypeptide(L)'
;MSLAGQEGGNALADILSGAATPSGKLTQTWAADYSDYPASKTFGTNAGDGKQVNYGEGIYVGYRHFDSFNIKPAYEFGYGLSYTDFDMEVRKVSIDKEAITVQACVTNKGSKYSGREVVQVYFSAPEGSLDKPYQSLIAFGKTEELKAE
;
A
#
# COMPACT_ATOMS: atom_id res chain seq x y z
N MET A 1 5.31 0.58 -15.39
CA MET A 1 6.02 1.79 -14.90
C MET A 1 5.08 2.97 -15.06
N SER A 2 5.00 3.86 -14.08
CA SER A 2 4.27 5.14 -14.18
C SER A 2 5.00 6.11 -15.12
N LEU A 3 4.91 7.42 -14.90
CA LEU A 3 5.65 8.45 -15.63
C LEU A 3 7.04 8.68 -14.98
N ALA A 4 8.07 7.97 -15.44
CA ALA A 4 9.42 7.96 -14.83
C ALA A 4 10.38 9.04 -15.37
N GLY A 5 9.89 10.01 -16.15
CA GLY A 5 10.71 11.10 -16.70
C GLY A 5 11.75 10.63 -17.73
N GLN A 6 12.76 11.47 -17.97
CA GLN A 6 13.76 11.26 -19.04
C GLN A 6 14.63 10.00 -18.85
N GLU A 7 14.87 9.58 -17.60
CA GLU A 7 15.66 8.37 -17.28
C GLU A 7 14.82 7.09 -17.24
N GLY A 8 13.53 7.18 -17.57
CA GLY A 8 12.61 6.03 -17.51
C GLY A 8 13.04 4.86 -18.40
N GLY A 9 13.69 5.14 -19.53
CA GLY A 9 14.25 4.10 -20.40
C GLY A 9 15.40 3.33 -19.76
N ASN A 10 16.32 4.06 -19.11
CA ASN A 10 17.46 3.45 -18.40
C ASN A 10 16.97 2.64 -17.20
N ALA A 11 16.09 3.21 -16.38
CA ALA A 11 15.50 2.52 -15.23
C ALA A 11 14.73 1.25 -15.64
N LEU A 12 14.01 1.28 -16.76
CA LEU A 12 13.34 0.08 -17.28
C LEU A 12 14.32 -1.00 -17.68
N ALA A 13 15.39 -0.64 -18.40
CA ALA A 13 16.41 -1.59 -18.84
C ALA A 13 17.07 -2.29 -17.64
N ASP A 14 17.36 -1.54 -16.57
CA ASP A 14 17.92 -2.10 -15.33
C ASP A 14 16.95 -3.07 -14.64
N ILE A 15 15.66 -2.74 -14.58
CA ILE A 15 14.64 -3.63 -14.01
C ILE A 15 14.42 -4.86 -14.89
N LEU A 16 14.30 -4.73 -16.22
CA LEU A 16 14.05 -5.87 -17.11
C LEU A 16 15.24 -6.84 -17.17
N SER A 17 16.47 -6.32 -17.10
CA SER A 17 17.69 -7.14 -17.07
C SER A 17 17.95 -7.77 -15.70
N GLY A 18 17.28 -7.29 -14.64
CA GLY A 18 17.55 -7.68 -13.26
C GLY A 18 18.81 -7.06 -12.68
N ALA A 19 19.38 -6.03 -13.32
CA ALA A 19 20.45 -5.21 -12.73
C ALA A 19 19.95 -4.43 -11.51
N ALA A 20 18.65 -4.14 -11.46
CA ALA A 20 17.95 -3.65 -10.27
C ALA A 20 16.69 -4.49 -10.00
N THR A 21 16.34 -4.62 -8.72
CA THR A 21 15.13 -5.33 -8.28
C THR A 21 13.97 -4.34 -8.06
N PRO A 22 12.75 -4.60 -8.58
CA PRO A 22 11.61 -3.75 -8.30
C PRO A 22 11.29 -3.78 -6.80
N SER A 23 11.12 -2.60 -6.23
CA SER A 23 10.83 -2.42 -4.79
C SER A 23 9.77 -1.33 -4.55
N GLY A 24 9.00 -1.01 -5.57
CA GLY A 24 7.85 -0.10 -5.48
C GLY A 24 6.62 -0.83 -4.96
N LYS A 25 5.79 -0.14 -4.17
CA LYS A 25 4.48 -0.61 -3.71
C LYS A 25 3.42 0.42 -4.12
N LEU A 26 2.20 -0.03 -4.38
CA LEU A 26 1.10 0.82 -4.81
C LEU A 26 0.72 1.85 -3.74
N THR A 27 0.57 3.10 -4.15
CA THR A 27 0.05 4.19 -3.29
C THR A 27 -1.46 4.40 -3.45
N GLN A 28 -2.10 3.59 -4.31
CA GLN A 28 -3.52 3.64 -4.60
C GLN A 28 -4.06 2.22 -4.74
N THR A 29 -5.28 1.99 -4.28
CA THR A 29 -6.00 0.75 -4.56
C THR A 29 -6.40 0.72 -6.02
N TRP A 30 -6.10 -0.37 -6.72
CA TRP A 30 -6.58 -0.62 -8.07
C TRP A 30 -7.84 -1.48 -7.97
N ALA A 31 -8.99 -0.85 -8.19
CA ALA A 31 -10.27 -1.55 -8.17
C ALA A 31 -10.36 -2.59 -9.29
N ALA A 32 -11.15 -3.65 -9.08
CA ALA A 32 -11.46 -4.60 -10.14
C ALA A 32 -12.36 -3.92 -11.20
N ASP A 33 -13.36 -3.16 -10.75
CA ASP A 33 -14.21 -2.35 -11.59
C ASP A 33 -14.28 -0.90 -11.09
N TYR A 34 -14.46 0.08 -11.99
CA TYR A 34 -14.57 1.49 -11.59
C TYR A 34 -15.73 1.72 -10.61
N SER A 35 -16.81 0.95 -10.72
CA SER A 35 -17.98 1.04 -9.84
C SER A 35 -17.68 0.68 -8.38
N ASP A 36 -16.58 -0.02 -8.11
CA ASP A 36 -16.18 -0.40 -6.75
C ASP A 36 -15.56 0.77 -5.98
N TYR A 37 -15.16 1.85 -6.67
CA TYR A 37 -14.74 3.05 -5.96
C TYR A 37 -15.94 3.69 -5.26
N PRO A 38 -15.78 4.14 -4.01
CA PRO A 38 -16.90 4.61 -3.19
C PRO A 38 -17.60 5.85 -3.78
N ALA A 39 -16.83 6.71 -4.45
CA ALA A 39 -17.33 7.93 -5.09
C ALA A 39 -17.65 7.75 -6.59
N SER A 40 -17.57 6.53 -7.14
CA SER A 40 -17.71 6.28 -8.59
C SER A 40 -19.00 6.85 -9.18
N LYS A 41 -20.10 6.79 -8.42
CA LYS A 41 -21.43 7.28 -8.82
C LYS A 41 -21.66 8.76 -8.55
N THR A 42 -20.82 9.41 -7.75
CA THR A 42 -21.05 10.76 -7.22
C THR A 42 -19.92 11.73 -7.54
N PHE A 43 -18.90 11.31 -8.31
CA PHE A 43 -17.74 12.12 -8.66
C PHE A 43 -17.86 12.76 -10.04
N GLY A 44 -17.38 14.01 -10.17
CA GLY A 44 -17.30 14.72 -11.45
C GLY A 44 -18.66 14.87 -12.13
N THR A 45 -18.76 14.50 -13.41
CA THR A 45 -20.01 14.55 -14.18
C THR A 45 -21.06 13.55 -13.71
N ASN A 46 -20.68 12.55 -12.90
CA ASN A 46 -21.64 11.63 -12.29
C ASN A 46 -22.40 12.30 -11.12
N ALA A 47 -21.91 13.44 -10.62
CA ALA A 47 -22.49 14.21 -9.52
C ALA A 47 -23.64 15.16 -9.94
N GLY A 48 -24.19 15.02 -11.14
CA GLY A 48 -25.19 15.94 -11.70
C GLY A 48 -24.54 17.02 -12.57
N ASP A 49 -24.73 18.30 -12.24
CA ASP A 49 -24.26 19.42 -13.07
C ASP A 49 -22.74 19.70 -12.96
N GLY A 50 -22.03 18.92 -12.14
CA GLY A 50 -20.59 18.99 -11.95
C GLY A 50 -20.10 20.21 -11.16
N LYS A 51 -21.00 21.07 -10.65
CA LYS A 51 -20.62 22.26 -9.89
C LYS A 51 -20.40 21.97 -8.40
N GLN A 52 -20.98 20.89 -7.91
CA GLN A 52 -20.84 20.45 -6.52
C GLN A 52 -20.69 18.93 -6.48
N VAL A 53 -19.73 18.47 -5.67
CA VAL A 53 -19.51 17.05 -5.39
C VAL A 53 -19.62 16.86 -3.88
N ASN A 54 -20.57 16.04 -3.44
CA ASN A 54 -20.73 15.70 -2.03
C ASN A 54 -19.93 14.43 -1.72
N TYR A 55 -19.05 14.51 -0.74
CA TYR A 55 -18.17 13.41 -0.30
C TYR A 55 -18.95 12.50 0.66
N GLY A 56 -19.93 11.78 0.11
CA GLY A 56 -20.83 10.91 0.87
C GLY A 56 -20.15 9.66 1.44
N GLU A 57 -18.99 9.29 0.89
CA GLU A 57 -18.14 8.21 1.37
C GLU A 57 -17.44 8.51 2.70
N GLY A 58 -17.42 9.78 3.12
CA GLY A 58 -16.80 10.20 4.38
C GLY A 58 -15.35 9.77 4.49
N ILE A 59 -15.02 9.03 5.56
CA ILE A 59 -13.64 8.56 5.83
C ILE A 59 -13.27 7.29 5.03
N TYR A 60 -14.23 6.69 4.32
CA TYR A 60 -14.05 5.46 3.56
C TYR A 60 -13.57 5.76 2.14
N VAL A 61 -12.33 6.24 2.03
CA VAL A 61 -11.68 6.53 0.74
C VAL A 61 -10.51 5.57 0.51
N GLY A 62 -10.37 5.08 -0.73
CA GLY A 62 -9.30 4.14 -1.09
C GLY A 62 -9.40 2.83 -0.28
N TYR A 63 -8.28 2.26 0.14
CA TYR A 63 -8.26 0.98 0.87
C TYR A 63 -9.14 0.95 2.12
N ARG A 64 -9.40 2.10 2.77
CA ARG A 64 -10.34 2.17 3.89
C ARG A 64 -11.74 1.70 3.50
N HIS A 65 -12.19 2.01 2.28
CA HIS A 65 -13.45 1.50 1.75
C HIS A 65 -13.38 -0.01 1.48
N PHE A 66 -12.38 -0.43 0.70
CA PHE A 66 -12.25 -1.82 0.27
C PHE A 66 -12.12 -2.77 1.47
N ASP A 67 -11.28 -2.42 2.44
CA ASP A 67 -11.06 -3.22 3.64
C ASP A 67 -12.29 -3.24 4.55
N SER A 68 -12.94 -2.10 4.78
CA SER A 68 -14.07 -2.01 5.73
C SER A 68 -15.34 -2.68 5.22
N PHE A 69 -15.53 -2.74 3.91
CA PHE A 69 -16.72 -3.32 3.29
C PHE A 69 -16.42 -4.64 2.57
N ASN A 70 -15.24 -5.21 2.77
CA ASN A 70 -14.80 -6.49 2.22
C ASN A 70 -14.98 -6.57 0.68
N ILE A 71 -14.58 -5.50 0.00
CA ILE A 71 -14.60 -5.42 -1.47
C ILE A 71 -13.21 -5.81 -1.96
N LYS A 72 -13.13 -6.83 -2.83
CA LYS A 72 -11.87 -7.34 -3.34
C LYS A 72 -11.32 -6.44 -4.46
N PRO A 73 -10.17 -5.75 -4.29
CA PRO A 73 -9.54 -5.02 -5.38
C PRO A 73 -8.85 -5.97 -6.37
N ALA A 74 -8.47 -5.46 -7.54
CA ALA A 74 -7.54 -6.15 -8.42
C ALA A 74 -6.13 -6.18 -7.82
N TYR A 75 -5.70 -5.05 -7.26
CA TYR A 75 -4.49 -4.92 -6.45
C TYR A 75 -4.73 -3.95 -5.30
N GLU A 76 -4.42 -4.39 -4.09
CA GLU A 76 -4.61 -3.62 -2.87
C GLU A 76 -3.59 -2.48 -2.74
N PHE A 77 -3.94 -1.50 -1.89
CA PHE A 77 -2.99 -0.47 -1.48
C PHE A 77 -1.79 -1.13 -0.80
N GLY A 78 -0.58 -0.66 -1.12
CA GLY A 78 0.65 -1.22 -0.58
C GLY A 78 1.11 -2.52 -1.26
N TYR A 79 0.39 -3.04 -2.25
CA TYR A 79 0.82 -4.21 -3.03
C TYR A 79 2.03 -3.90 -3.92
N GLY A 80 2.93 -4.86 -4.09
CA GLY A 80 3.98 -4.82 -5.09
C GLY A 80 4.96 -5.98 -4.94
N LEU A 81 5.39 -6.54 -6.08
CA LEU A 81 6.28 -7.69 -6.13
C LEU A 81 7.76 -7.28 -6.20
N SER A 82 8.61 -8.27 -5.97
CA SER A 82 10.07 -8.20 -6.06
C SER A 82 10.58 -9.41 -6.86
N TYR A 83 11.83 -9.38 -7.32
CA TYR A 83 12.50 -10.55 -7.92
C TYR A 83 13.10 -11.51 -6.89
N THR A 84 12.98 -11.16 -5.61
CA THR A 84 13.36 -12.00 -4.48
C THR A 84 12.23 -12.02 -3.45
N ASP A 85 12.20 -13.07 -2.65
CA ASP A 85 11.23 -13.24 -1.58
C ASP A 85 11.80 -12.76 -0.25
N PHE A 86 10.94 -12.18 0.60
CA PHE A 86 11.31 -11.73 1.93
C PHE A 86 10.48 -12.42 2.99
N ASP A 87 11.13 -12.84 4.06
CA ASP A 87 10.46 -13.21 5.31
C ASP A 87 10.42 -12.01 6.25
N MET A 88 9.32 -11.86 6.98
CA MET A 88 9.10 -10.74 7.88
C MET A 88 8.58 -11.24 9.23
N GLU A 89 9.33 -10.93 10.28
CA GLU A 89 9.00 -11.35 11.63
C GLU A 89 8.85 -10.13 12.54
N VAL A 90 7.71 -10.02 13.22
CA VAL A 90 7.50 -9.03 14.28
C VAL A 90 8.20 -9.52 15.54
N ARG A 91 9.29 -8.85 15.93
CA ARG A 91 10.12 -9.20 17.10
C ARG A 91 9.57 -8.62 18.39
N LYS A 92 9.02 -7.40 18.33
CA LYS A 92 8.51 -6.71 19.51
C LYS A 92 7.44 -5.70 19.12
N VAL A 93 6.38 -5.66 19.91
CA VAL A 93 5.42 -4.55 19.94
C VAL A 93 5.39 -4.03 21.36
N SER A 94 5.60 -2.73 21.53
CA SER A 94 5.48 -2.07 22.84
C SER A 94 4.67 -0.80 22.71
N ILE A 95 3.89 -0.52 23.74
CA ILE A 95 3.02 0.65 23.83
C ILE A 95 3.35 1.35 25.13
N ASP A 96 3.59 2.65 25.06
CA ASP A 96 3.63 3.53 26.22
C ASP A 96 2.64 4.70 26.04
N LYS A 97 2.71 5.71 26.92
CA LYS A 97 1.77 6.85 26.88
C LYS A 97 1.93 7.73 25.65
N GLU A 98 3.07 7.66 24.97
CA GLU A 98 3.46 8.57 23.88
C GLU A 98 3.47 7.85 22.53
N ALA A 99 3.87 6.58 22.48
CA ALA A 99 4.11 5.89 21.22
C ALA A 99 3.74 4.40 21.24
N ILE A 100 3.44 3.91 20.03
CA ILE A 100 3.46 2.49 19.68
C ILE A 100 4.77 2.25 18.92
N THR A 101 5.59 1.33 19.43
CA THR A 101 6.82 0.90 18.77
C THR A 101 6.65 -0.51 18.25
N VAL A 102 6.91 -0.70 16.95
CA VAL A 102 6.92 -2.01 16.29
C VAL A 102 8.34 -2.26 15.78
N GLN A 103 8.95 -3.35 16.26
CA GLN A 103 10.24 -3.83 15.76
C GLN A 103 9.99 -5.05 14.89
N ALA A 104 10.33 -4.94 13.61
CA ALA A 104 10.27 -6.02 12.65
C ALA A 104 11.67 -6.36 12.15
N CYS A 105 11.90 -7.64 11.89
CA CYS A 105 13.09 -8.16 11.22
C CYS A 105 12.66 -8.60 9.82
N VAL A 106 13.38 -8.15 8.80
CA VAL A 106 13.14 -8.53 7.41
C VAL A 106 14.38 -9.25 6.89
N THR A 107 14.17 -10.43 6.32
CA THR A 107 15.23 -11.29 5.80
C THR A 107 14.98 -11.57 4.33
N ASN A 108 15.98 -11.37 3.48
CA ASN A 108 15.89 -11.78 2.08
C ASN A 108 16.11 -13.30 1.99
N LYS A 109 15.09 -14.04 1.53
CA LYS A 109 15.09 -15.50 1.43
C LYS A 109 15.45 -16.03 0.04
N GLY A 110 15.57 -15.15 -0.96
CA GLY A 110 15.99 -15.58 -2.29
C GLY A 110 17.49 -15.83 -2.37
N SER A 111 17.88 -16.59 -3.38
CA SER A 111 19.25 -17.09 -3.58
C SER A 111 20.03 -16.36 -4.67
N LYS A 112 19.38 -15.45 -5.41
CA LYS A 112 19.97 -14.81 -6.61
C LYS A 112 19.98 -13.29 -6.55
N TYR A 113 18.86 -12.68 -6.18
CA TYR A 113 18.70 -11.23 -6.27
C TYR A 113 18.78 -10.58 -4.89
N SER A 114 19.55 -9.49 -4.79
CA SER A 114 19.38 -8.53 -3.70
C SER A 114 18.08 -7.75 -3.90
N GLY A 115 17.56 -7.15 -2.82
CA GLY A 115 16.37 -6.33 -2.94
C GLY A 115 16.08 -5.51 -1.69
N ARG A 116 15.03 -4.70 -1.79
CA ARG A 116 14.52 -3.89 -0.67
C ARG A 116 13.05 -4.21 -0.47
N GLU A 117 12.62 -4.31 0.78
CA GLU A 117 11.23 -4.56 1.13
C GLU A 117 10.65 -3.38 1.91
N VAL A 118 9.34 -3.15 1.76
CA VAL A 118 8.58 -2.12 2.47
C VAL A 118 7.73 -2.79 3.53
N VAL A 119 8.03 -2.53 4.80
CA VAL A 119 7.21 -2.90 5.95
C VAL A 119 6.12 -1.85 6.14
N GLN A 120 4.87 -2.28 6.24
CA GLN A 120 3.71 -1.42 6.46
C GLN A 120 3.04 -1.81 7.78
N VAL A 121 2.77 -0.82 8.64
CA VAL A 121 2.12 -1.03 9.94
C VAL A 121 0.74 -0.41 9.90
N TYR A 122 -0.26 -1.26 10.08
CA TYR A 122 -1.67 -0.89 10.11
C TYR A 122 -2.23 -0.99 11.52
N PHE A 123 -3.11 -0.06 11.87
CA PHE A 123 -3.83 -0.04 13.13
C PHE A 123 -5.32 -0.19 12.91
N SER A 124 -5.93 -1.13 13.64
CA SER A 124 -7.37 -1.31 13.74
C SER A 124 -7.82 -0.84 15.12
N ALA A 125 -8.59 0.25 15.15
CA ALA A 125 -9.15 0.76 16.39
C ALA A 125 -10.21 -0.22 16.93
N PRO A 126 -10.32 -0.39 18.25
CA PRO A 126 -11.36 -1.24 18.83
C PRO A 126 -12.76 -0.72 18.51
N GLU A 127 -13.76 -1.59 18.67
CA GLU A 127 -15.16 -1.20 18.55
C GLU A 127 -15.53 -0.09 19.56
N GLY A 128 -16.50 0.74 19.18
CA GLY A 128 -16.87 1.93 19.95
C GLY A 128 -17.94 2.73 19.21
N SER A 129 -18.40 3.84 19.79
CA SER A 129 -19.53 4.63 19.27
C SER A 129 -19.23 5.45 18.01
N LEU A 130 -17.95 5.70 17.71
CA LEU A 130 -17.53 6.42 16.52
C LEU A 130 -17.30 5.47 15.36
N ASP A 131 -17.64 5.93 14.16
CA ASP A 131 -17.38 5.22 12.92
C ASP A 131 -15.90 5.23 12.56
N LYS A 132 -15.37 4.10 12.07
CA LYS A 132 -13.93 3.89 11.88
C LYS A 132 -13.70 2.97 10.68
N PRO A 133 -12.61 3.18 9.91
CA PRO A 133 -12.16 2.18 8.95
C PRO A 133 -11.70 0.91 9.66
N TYR A 134 -11.80 -0.23 8.99
CA TYR A 134 -11.28 -1.52 9.48
C TYR A 134 -9.82 -1.42 9.93
N GLN A 135 -8.99 -0.76 9.12
CA GLN A 135 -7.62 -0.45 9.47
C GLN A 135 -7.14 0.87 8.84
N SER A 136 -6.07 1.43 9.38
CA SER A 136 -5.38 2.60 8.83
C SER A 136 -3.87 2.42 8.90
N LEU A 137 -3.15 2.73 7.83
CA LEU A 137 -1.69 2.82 7.81
C LEU A 137 -1.25 3.90 8.80
N ILE A 138 -0.41 3.53 9.77
CA ILE A 138 0.12 4.44 10.80
C ILE A 138 1.63 4.64 10.72
N ALA A 139 2.36 3.68 10.13
CA ALA A 139 3.79 3.78 9.90
C ALA A 139 4.20 2.88 8.72
N PHE A 140 5.32 3.22 8.09
CA PHE A 140 5.99 2.35 7.13
C PHE A 140 7.50 2.55 7.21
N GLY A 141 8.25 1.54 6.79
CA GLY A 141 9.70 1.60 6.66
C GLY A 141 10.13 0.83 5.43
N LYS A 142 11.22 1.25 4.79
CA LYS A 142 11.83 0.51 3.70
C LYS A 142 13.22 0.06 4.14
N THR A 143 13.53 -1.21 3.91
CA THR A 143 14.85 -1.74 4.25
C THR A 143 15.93 -1.07 3.40
N GLU A 144 17.17 -1.12 3.89
CA GLU A 144 18.32 -1.07 3.02
C GLU A 144 18.28 -2.25 2.02
N GLU A 145 19.20 -2.24 1.07
CA GLU A 145 19.34 -3.37 0.16
C GLU A 145 19.90 -4.61 0.88
N LEU A 146 19.07 -5.65 0.93
CA LEU A 146 19.40 -6.92 1.55
C LEU A 146 19.93 -7.87 0.48
N LYS A 147 21.13 -8.41 0.70
CA LYS A 147 21.71 -9.44 -0.18
C LYS A 147 20.91 -10.73 -0.07
N ALA A 148 20.93 -11.53 -1.14
CA ALA A 148 20.48 -12.91 -1.12
C ALA A 148 21.26 -13.69 -0.04
N GLU A 149 20.58 -14.59 0.65
CA GLU A 149 21.18 -15.53 1.61
C GLU A 149 21.97 -16.65 0.90
#